data_AF-A0A6G6KB24-F1
#
_entry.id   AF-A0A6G6KB24-F1
#
_cell.length_a   1.000
_cell.length_b   1.000
_cell.length_c   1.000
_cell.angle_alpha   90.00
_cell.angle_beta   90.00
_cell.angle_gamma   90.00
#
_symmetry.space_group_name_H-M   'P 1'
#
loop_
_entity.id
_entity.type
_entity.pdbx_description
1 polymer ?
#
loop_
_entity_poly.entity_id
_entity_poly.type
_entity_poly.pdbx_seq_one_letter_code
_entity_poly.pdbx_strand_id
1 'polypeptide(L)'
;MKKLLLVYALMLAASITPPARAQADANPFATTESFAAAIRNKIFECNAINFPRVRFVDSRLEILAGNAISATLESLEYVEPGVAKVTYTDNTSDWFVFSDDLKSFVMVYASGTNDFRIPSGEVIRSFPPSSAAGGAGTIIEMVGHQYWKDVRLLRTKMEILNPGTAGAFASNDMAVAQPGALTVVLPSGQHGCLAFSRTAPGGRWIYGPNMFFGMRLSAPVNFVVGRDKFEEDEARSLLFLEVLAREKRWDVFAALELQLQAIVQAKYGETSAQLGDLYLRLAGARDRAGFKPESEKFRLKATEHAQKNFPDDGMRQSLPSIALVMQLMKDGKIEEARTELTKMEGMISKQEADSPIIYLFLRFQGECAFGLRDYAQATSHFEKALASGALKDPKETSRDTCEALKLLISSHVALGKLKEASDACTKRAELATRMQQSSLILYPETREQALAWAAVGRWDDAIASMANPKLQKRPENTALECLLLWNAGKKDEARKLAMSLQPVTGPVGADAMYFALASAIADTSPTKTKAKEAQELWTKHVEELKKGPAANYLHARFSQITLKSL
;
A
#
# COMPACT_ATOMS: atom_id res chain seq x y z
N MET A 1 45.10 14.39 60.87
CA MET A 1 45.41 13.76 59.55
C MET A 1 45.31 12.21 59.51
N LYS A 2 44.63 11.52 60.45
CA LYS A 2 44.40 10.05 60.35
C LYS A 2 42.92 9.62 60.24
N LYS A 3 41.98 10.57 60.14
CA LYS A 3 40.53 10.30 59.98
C LYS A 3 39.98 10.58 58.58
N LEU A 4 40.78 11.12 57.65
CA LEU A 4 40.34 11.39 56.26
C LEU A 4 40.69 10.27 55.26
N LEU A 5 41.61 9.36 55.62
CA LEU A 5 42.07 8.27 54.73
C LEU A 5 41.20 7.01 54.80
N LEU A 6 40.35 6.86 55.83
CA LEU A 6 39.47 5.68 55.97
C LEU A 6 38.16 5.82 55.17
N VAL A 7 37.73 7.04 54.85
CA VAL A 7 36.50 7.30 54.07
C VAL A 7 36.74 7.05 52.58
N TYR A 8 37.96 7.29 52.08
CA TYR A 8 38.29 7.02 50.67
C TYR A 8 38.52 5.53 50.36
N ALA A 9 38.96 4.73 51.32
CA ALA A 9 39.15 3.29 51.13
C ALA A 9 37.82 2.49 51.18
N LEU A 10 36.81 2.99 51.91
CA LEU A 10 35.48 2.37 51.97
C LEU A 10 34.55 2.76 50.79
N MET A 11 34.86 3.83 50.04
CA MET A 11 34.13 4.17 48.81
C MET A 11 34.66 3.48 47.55
N LEU A 12 35.80 2.78 47.62
CA LEU A 12 36.40 2.04 46.51
C LEU A 12 36.18 0.52 46.58
N ALA A 13 35.43 0.03 47.58
CA ALA A 13 35.06 -1.38 47.74
C ALA A 13 33.53 -1.61 47.76
N ALA A 14 32.75 -0.63 47.31
CA ALA A 14 31.41 -0.93 46.79
C ALA A 14 31.59 -1.40 45.35
N SER A 15 31.76 -2.71 45.20
CA SER A 15 31.62 -3.42 43.95
C SER A 15 30.33 -2.97 43.28
N ILE A 16 30.43 -2.04 42.32
CA ILE A 16 29.42 -1.91 41.27
C ILE A 16 29.60 -3.17 40.43
N THR A 17 29.08 -4.29 40.91
CA THR A 17 28.48 -5.24 39.99
C THR A 17 27.40 -4.44 39.28
N PRO A 18 27.50 -4.19 37.96
CA PRO A 18 26.37 -3.68 37.22
C PRO A 18 25.20 -4.65 37.54
N PRO A 19 23.98 -4.18 37.85
CA PRO A 19 22.85 -5.10 37.80
C PRO A 19 22.89 -5.69 36.40
N ALA A 20 23.02 -7.02 36.40
CA ALA A 20 23.35 -7.85 35.28
C ALA A 20 22.87 -7.27 33.94
N ARG A 21 23.84 -6.85 33.13
CA ARG A 21 23.72 -6.75 31.67
C ARG A 21 23.53 -8.15 31.03
N ALA A 22 23.02 -9.12 31.80
CA ALA A 22 22.73 -10.51 31.45
C ALA A 22 21.24 -10.77 31.21
N GLN A 23 20.38 -9.75 31.25
CA GLN A 23 18.98 -9.87 30.79
C GLN A 23 18.80 -9.57 29.29
N ALA A 24 19.87 -9.23 28.56
CA ALA A 24 19.79 -8.90 27.14
C ALA A 24 19.68 -10.12 26.21
N ASP A 25 19.93 -11.34 26.70
CA ASP A 25 19.91 -12.59 25.91
C ASP A 25 18.96 -13.67 26.46
N ALA A 26 18.10 -13.33 27.44
CA ALA A 26 17.11 -14.28 27.93
C ALA A 26 16.05 -14.49 26.84
N ASN A 27 16.03 -15.67 26.22
CA ASN A 27 15.00 -16.07 25.27
C ASN A 27 13.62 -15.80 25.90
N PRO A 28 12.81 -14.86 25.36
CA PRO A 28 11.55 -14.48 25.98
C PRO A 28 10.54 -15.64 25.99
N PHE A 29 10.78 -16.70 25.22
CA PHE A 29 9.91 -17.89 25.18
C PHE A 29 10.42 -19.05 26.04
N ALA A 30 11.41 -18.83 26.92
CA ALA A 30 11.93 -19.88 27.80
C ALA A 30 10.90 -20.32 28.86
N THR A 31 10.20 -19.36 29.46
CA THR A 31 9.15 -19.61 30.47
C THR A 31 8.00 -18.62 30.30
N THR A 32 6.86 -18.90 30.93
CA THR A 32 5.69 -18.00 31.01
C THR A 32 6.05 -16.67 31.66
N GLU A 33 6.89 -16.68 32.68
CA GLU A 33 7.32 -15.47 33.40
C GLU A 33 8.25 -14.62 32.53
N SER A 34 9.17 -15.25 31.80
CA SER A 34 10.07 -14.58 30.87
C SER A 34 9.29 -13.90 29.75
N PHE A 35 8.27 -14.59 29.22
CA PHE A 35 7.38 -14.07 28.20
C PHE A 35 6.54 -12.90 28.72
N ALA A 36 5.90 -13.08 29.88
CA ALA A 36 5.11 -12.04 30.53
C ALA A 36 5.95 -10.77 30.75
N ALA A 37 7.17 -10.93 31.27
CA ALA A 37 8.10 -9.82 31.47
C ALA A 37 8.48 -9.10 30.15
N ALA A 38 8.66 -9.85 29.06
CA ALA A 38 9.06 -9.28 27.77
C ALA A 38 7.97 -8.42 27.12
N ILE A 39 6.69 -8.76 27.32
CA ILE A 39 5.55 -7.99 26.80
C ILE A 39 4.97 -6.98 27.79
N ARG A 40 5.36 -7.05 29.07
CA ARG A 40 4.83 -6.19 30.14
C ARG A 40 4.99 -4.71 29.78
N ASN A 41 3.92 -3.95 29.97
CA ASN A 41 3.85 -2.51 29.71
C ASN A 41 4.16 -2.10 28.26
N LYS A 42 4.20 -3.03 27.31
CA LYS A 42 4.29 -2.72 25.88
C LYS A 42 2.89 -2.44 25.35
N ILE A 43 2.78 -1.41 24.52
CA ILE A 43 1.52 -1.01 23.88
C ILE A 43 1.47 -1.62 22.48
N PHE A 44 0.34 -2.22 22.15
CA PHE A 44 0.04 -2.74 20.84
C PHE A 44 -1.21 -2.04 20.28
N GLU A 45 -1.13 -1.57 19.04
CA GLU A 45 -2.28 -1.08 18.29
C GLU A 45 -3.00 -2.29 17.69
N CYS A 46 -4.33 -2.35 17.81
CA CYS A 46 -5.15 -3.43 17.24
C CYS A 46 -6.07 -2.91 16.14
N ASN A 47 -6.40 -3.77 15.18
CA ASN A 47 -7.45 -3.49 14.20
C ASN A 47 -8.87 -3.68 14.76
N ALA A 48 -9.04 -4.26 15.96
CA ALA A 48 -10.32 -4.30 16.67
C ALA A 48 -10.70 -2.91 17.21
N ILE A 49 -11.93 -2.46 16.98
CA ILE A 49 -12.43 -1.17 17.49
C ILE A 49 -12.54 -1.16 19.00
N ASN A 50 -12.98 -2.26 19.60
CA ASN A 50 -13.16 -2.36 21.05
C ASN A 50 -11.83 -2.54 21.80
N PHE A 51 -10.75 -2.87 21.08
CA PHE A 51 -9.40 -3.03 21.63
C PHE A 51 -8.39 -2.17 20.86
N PRO A 52 -8.66 -0.88 20.64
CA PRO A 52 -7.91 -0.11 19.64
C PRO A 52 -6.43 -0.04 20.00
N ARG A 53 -6.13 -0.04 21.30
CA ARG A 53 -4.80 -0.13 21.88
C ARG A 53 -4.86 -0.98 23.14
N VAL A 54 -3.91 -1.90 23.31
CA VAL A 54 -3.85 -2.78 24.49
C VAL A 54 -2.47 -2.76 25.14
N ARG A 55 -2.44 -2.92 26.45
CA ARG A 55 -1.24 -3.05 27.27
C ARG A 55 -1.39 -4.19 28.27
N PHE A 56 -0.45 -5.12 28.26
CA PHE A 56 -0.42 -6.27 29.16
C PHE A 56 0.30 -5.89 30.46
N VAL A 57 -0.38 -6.04 31.60
CA VAL A 57 0.14 -5.66 32.92
C VAL A 57 -0.21 -6.74 33.94
N ASP A 58 0.79 -7.48 34.41
CA ASP A 58 0.62 -8.47 35.48
C ASP A 58 -0.55 -9.44 35.20
N SER A 59 -1.62 -9.40 35.99
CA SER A 59 -2.80 -10.25 35.86
C SER A 59 -3.98 -9.59 35.13
N ARG A 60 -3.75 -8.49 34.40
CA ARG A 60 -4.81 -7.75 33.69
C ARG A 60 -4.37 -7.24 32.31
N LEU A 61 -5.37 -7.02 31.45
CA LEU A 61 -5.21 -6.34 30.17
C LEU A 61 -5.82 -4.94 30.26
N GLU A 62 -5.03 -3.92 29.97
CA GLU A 62 -5.50 -2.54 29.91
C GLU A 62 -5.81 -2.15 28.46
N ILE A 63 -7.02 -1.65 28.23
CA ILE A 63 -7.45 -1.09 26.95
C ILE A 63 -7.25 0.42 27.03
N LEU A 64 -6.62 1.01 26.01
CA LEU A 64 -6.25 2.42 26.02
C LEU A 64 -7.02 3.23 24.97
N ALA A 65 -7.49 4.42 25.37
CA ALA A 65 -7.97 5.46 24.48
C ALA A 65 -6.94 6.60 24.47
N GLY A 66 -6.14 6.68 23.39
CA GLY A 66 -4.90 7.45 23.45
C GLY A 66 -3.99 6.86 24.53
N ASN A 67 -3.46 7.67 25.44
CA ASN A 67 -2.60 7.19 26.53
C ASN A 67 -3.34 6.94 27.85
N ALA A 68 -4.66 7.19 27.90
CA ALA A 68 -5.48 6.93 29.06
C ALA A 68 -6.02 5.51 29.05
N ILE A 69 -6.13 4.87 30.21
CA ILE A 69 -6.80 3.58 30.36
C ILE A 69 -8.30 3.82 30.24
N SER A 70 -8.93 3.24 29.22
CA SER A 70 -10.39 3.34 29.01
C SER A 70 -11.14 2.18 29.65
N ALA A 71 -10.51 1.00 29.71
CA ALA A 71 -11.07 -0.18 30.37
C ALA A 71 -9.95 -1.10 30.85
N THR A 72 -10.28 -2.00 31.76
CA THR A 72 -9.37 -3.02 32.29
C THR A 72 -10.10 -4.34 32.34
N LEU A 73 -9.51 -5.36 31.75
CA LEU A 73 -10.00 -6.74 31.82
C LEU A 73 -9.14 -7.50 32.81
N GLU A 74 -9.77 -7.91 33.91
CA GLU A 74 -9.15 -8.75 34.93
C GLU A 74 -9.11 -10.22 34.46
N SER A 75 -8.27 -11.04 35.07
CA SER A 75 -8.09 -12.48 34.71
C SER A 75 -7.27 -12.71 33.43
N LEU A 76 -6.19 -11.94 33.24
CA LEU A 76 -5.17 -12.28 32.26
C LEU A 76 -4.34 -13.48 32.76
N GLU A 77 -4.30 -14.53 31.95
CA GLU A 77 -3.53 -15.74 32.18
C GLU A 77 -2.49 -15.92 31.05
N TYR A 78 -1.27 -16.31 31.42
CA TYR A 78 -0.22 -16.69 30.48
C TYR A 78 -0.21 -18.21 30.31
N VAL A 79 -0.97 -18.69 29.33
CA VAL A 79 -1.22 -20.14 29.11
C VAL A 79 0.06 -20.90 28.80
N GLU A 80 0.91 -20.34 27.96
CA GLU A 80 2.26 -20.86 27.67
C GLU A 80 3.13 -19.72 27.10
N PRO A 81 4.45 -19.92 26.93
CA PRO A 81 5.29 -18.89 26.33
C PRO A 81 4.75 -18.42 24.97
N GLY A 82 4.42 -17.13 24.91
CA GLY A 82 3.87 -16.46 23.73
C GLY A 82 2.38 -16.69 23.45
N VAL A 83 1.62 -17.22 24.40
CA VAL A 83 0.15 -17.25 24.38
C VAL A 83 -0.39 -16.67 25.68
N ALA A 84 -1.25 -15.66 25.57
CA ALA A 84 -1.98 -15.10 26.70
C ALA A 84 -3.49 -15.22 26.47
N LYS A 85 -4.27 -15.26 27.55
CA LYS A 85 -5.72 -15.44 27.52
C LYS A 85 -6.37 -14.52 28.54
N VAL A 86 -7.47 -13.87 28.17
CA VAL A 86 -8.37 -13.19 29.10
C VAL A 86 -9.69 -13.94 29.13
N THR A 87 -10.16 -14.34 30.32
CA THR A 87 -11.43 -15.07 30.47
C THR A 87 -12.51 -14.14 31.00
N TYR A 88 -13.66 -14.13 30.33
CA TYR A 88 -14.83 -13.35 30.72
C TYR A 88 -15.75 -14.12 31.67
N THR A 89 -16.68 -13.39 32.31
CA THR A 89 -17.62 -13.97 33.28
C THR A 89 -18.61 -14.95 32.66
N ASP A 90 -18.85 -14.87 31.35
CA ASP A 90 -19.71 -15.78 30.59
C ASP A 90 -18.96 -17.02 30.06
N ASN A 91 -17.72 -17.23 30.53
CA ASN A 91 -16.78 -18.27 30.09
C ASN A 91 -16.30 -18.14 28.63
N THR A 92 -16.61 -17.05 27.93
CA THR A 92 -15.91 -16.71 26.68
C THR A 92 -14.50 -16.21 26.99
N SER A 93 -13.62 -16.17 25.98
CA SER A 93 -12.25 -15.72 26.21
C SER A 93 -11.61 -15.08 24.99
N ASP A 94 -10.76 -14.09 25.22
CA ASP A 94 -9.87 -13.54 24.19
C ASP A 94 -8.49 -14.18 24.30
N TRP A 95 -8.03 -14.76 23.21
CA TRP A 95 -6.72 -15.41 23.11
C TRP A 95 -5.77 -14.56 22.29
N PHE A 96 -4.57 -14.32 22.81
CA PHE A 96 -3.51 -13.53 22.19
C PHE A 96 -2.31 -14.44 21.90
N VAL A 97 -2.05 -14.69 20.62
CA VAL A 97 -0.93 -15.52 20.16
C VAL A 97 0.14 -14.60 19.59
N PHE A 98 1.32 -14.53 20.20
CA PHE A 98 2.37 -13.56 19.86
C PHE A 98 3.35 -14.07 18.82
N SER A 99 3.89 -13.15 18.01
CA SER A 99 4.99 -13.43 17.08
C SER A 99 6.30 -13.65 17.84
N ASP A 100 7.25 -14.34 17.20
CA ASP A 100 8.55 -14.63 17.81
C ASP A 100 9.41 -13.37 18.05
N ASP A 101 9.16 -12.29 17.30
CA ASP A 101 9.81 -11.00 17.55
C ASP A 101 9.06 -10.12 18.58
N LEU A 102 7.94 -10.63 19.12
CA LEU A 102 7.04 -9.93 20.04
C LEU A 102 6.56 -8.56 19.53
N LYS A 103 6.61 -8.33 18.21
CA LYS A 103 6.12 -7.09 17.60
C LYS A 103 4.65 -7.16 17.23
N SER A 104 4.05 -8.34 17.16
CA SER A 104 2.63 -8.49 16.86
C SER A 104 2.00 -9.64 17.61
N PHE A 105 0.68 -9.70 17.58
CA PHE A 105 -0.10 -10.86 17.97
C PHE A 105 -1.30 -11.05 17.05
N VAL A 106 -1.83 -12.27 17.05
CA VAL A 106 -3.18 -12.61 16.60
C VAL A 106 -4.08 -12.67 17.83
N MET A 107 -5.23 -12.02 17.77
CA MET A 107 -6.26 -12.06 18.81
C MET A 107 -7.47 -12.84 18.27
N VAL A 108 -8.02 -13.77 19.06
CA VAL A 108 -9.26 -14.49 18.71
C VAL A 108 -10.24 -14.34 19.85
N TYR A 109 -11.44 -13.84 19.55
CA TYR A 109 -12.57 -13.93 20.48
C TYR A 109 -13.12 -15.35 20.41
N ALA A 110 -12.72 -16.19 21.35
CA ALA A 110 -12.91 -17.63 21.29
C ALA A 110 -14.26 -18.06 21.89
N SER A 111 -15.07 -18.73 21.05
CA SER A 111 -16.24 -19.50 21.47
C SER A 111 -15.88 -20.94 21.87
N GLY A 112 -14.68 -21.40 21.54
CA GLY A 112 -14.19 -22.73 21.92
C GLY A 112 -12.74 -22.97 21.49
N THR A 113 -12.18 -24.07 22.01
CA THR A 113 -10.82 -24.53 21.70
C THR A 113 -10.79 -26.04 21.55
N ASN A 114 -10.00 -26.54 20.60
CA ASN A 114 -9.67 -27.97 20.51
C ASN A 114 -8.16 -28.14 20.45
N ASP A 115 -7.62 -29.09 21.21
CA ASP A 115 -6.21 -29.43 21.12
C ASP A 115 -5.92 -30.24 19.85
N PHE A 116 -4.71 -30.12 19.33
CA PHE A 116 -4.20 -30.99 18.28
C PHE A 116 -2.79 -31.46 18.59
N ARG A 117 -2.39 -32.59 17.99
CA ARG A 117 -1.06 -33.17 18.10
C ARG A 117 -0.43 -33.27 16.73
N ILE A 118 0.90 -33.31 16.71
CA ILE A 118 1.67 -33.56 15.50
C ILE A 118 2.18 -35.00 15.59
N PRO A 119 1.69 -35.95 14.75
CA PRO A 119 2.04 -37.36 14.87
C PRO A 119 3.55 -37.66 14.76
N SER A 120 4.33 -36.82 14.08
CA SER A 120 5.79 -36.96 14.02
C SER A 120 6.48 -36.74 15.37
N GLY A 121 5.78 -36.17 16.36
CA GLY A 121 6.35 -35.79 17.65
C GLY A 121 7.22 -34.54 17.60
N GLU A 122 7.25 -33.83 16.46
CA GLU A 122 8.05 -32.63 16.28
C GLU A 122 7.35 -31.38 16.83
N VAL A 123 8.12 -30.50 17.48
CA VAL A 123 7.66 -29.16 17.87
C VAL A 123 7.83 -28.23 16.68
N ILE A 124 6.72 -27.88 16.02
CA ILE A 124 6.75 -26.93 14.90
C ILE A 124 6.85 -25.52 15.45
N ARG A 125 8.06 -24.95 15.38
CA ARG A 125 8.33 -23.56 15.78
C ARG A 125 8.12 -22.56 14.65
N SER A 126 8.20 -23.04 13.42
CA SER A 126 7.94 -22.25 12.23
C SER A 126 7.44 -23.18 11.15
N PHE A 127 6.27 -22.89 10.60
CA PHE A 127 5.76 -23.60 9.42
C PHE A 127 6.76 -23.42 8.26
N PRO A 128 7.41 -24.47 7.72
CA PRO A 128 8.38 -24.29 6.64
C PRO A 128 7.67 -23.95 5.32
N PRO A 129 8.25 -23.04 4.50
CA PRO A 129 7.93 -22.93 3.10
C PRO A 129 8.78 -23.90 2.28
N SER A 130 8.20 -24.71 1.39
CA SER A 130 8.94 -25.22 0.23
C SER A 130 7.98 -25.70 -0.85
N SER A 131 7.72 -24.93 -1.91
CA SER A 131 8.57 -24.87 -3.13
C SER A 131 8.53 -26.13 -4.03
N ALA A 132 7.61 -27.06 -3.81
CA ALA A 132 7.19 -27.99 -4.84
C ALA A 132 5.68 -27.83 -5.05
N ALA A 133 5.26 -27.62 -6.29
CA ALA A 133 3.92 -28.00 -6.70
C ALA A 133 3.74 -29.49 -6.32
N GLY A 134 3.11 -29.76 -5.18
CA GLY A 134 2.95 -31.12 -4.62
C GLY A 134 3.65 -31.45 -3.28
N GLY A 135 4.13 -30.47 -2.48
CA GLY A 135 4.67 -30.76 -1.14
C GLY A 135 3.64 -31.40 -0.19
N ALA A 136 4.02 -32.46 0.53
CA ALA A 136 3.13 -33.37 1.28
C ALA A 136 2.31 -32.76 2.45
N GLY A 137 2.49 -31.47 2.76
CA GLY A 137 1.83 -30.79 3.88
C GLY A 137 2.25 -31.33 5.25
N THR A 138 1.85 -30.63 6.32
CA THR A 138 2.00 -31.12 7.70
C THR A 138 0.71 -31.77 8.14
N ILE A 139 0.77 -33.01 8.61
CA ILE A 139 -0.40 -33.69 9.21
C ILE A 139 -0.50 -33.32 10.69
N ILE A 140 -1.68 -32.91 11.13
CA ILE A 140 -2.05 -32.76 12.55
C ILE A 140 -3.25 -33.67 12.86
N GLU A 141 -3.28 -34.19 14.09
CA GLU A 141 -4.39 -34.97 14.63
C GLU A 141 -5.18 -34.12 15.62
N MET A 142 -6.46 -33.88 15.35
CA MET A 142 -7.35 -33.12 16.22
C MET A 142 -7.85 -33.99 17.39
N VAL A 143 -7.51 -33.61 18.62
CA VAL A 143 -7.81 -34.38 19.83
C VAL A 143 -9.26 -34.15 20.25
N GLY A 144 -10.07 -35.20 20.28
CA GLY A 144 -11.44 -35.14 20.78
C GLY A 144 -12.43 -34.37 19.89
N HIS A 145 -11.97 -33.81 18.76
CA HIS A 145 -12.85 -33.12 17.82
C HIS A 145 -13.82 -34.12 17.16
N GLN A 146 -15.10 -33.75 17.07
CA GLN A 146 -16.16 -34.67 16.64
C GLN A 146 -16.01 -35.08 15.17
N TYR A 147 -15.65 -34.13 14.30
CA TYR A 147 -15.63 -34.32 12.84
C TYR A 147 -14.22 -34.42 12.24
N TRP A 148 -13.34 -33.48 12.56
CA TRP A 148 -11.96 -33.46 12.06
C TRP A 148 -11.13 -34.46 12.87
N LYS A 149 -10.50 -35.43 12.20
CA LYS A 149 -9.56 -36.37 12.81
C LYS A 149 -8.15 -36.01 12.37
N ASP A 150 -7.82 -36.29 11.12
CA ASP A 150 -6.56 -35.90 10.51
C ASP A 150 -6.75 -34.69 9.60
N VAL A 151 -5.85 -33.71 9.74
CA VAL A 151 -5.86 -32.47 8.97
C VAL A 151 -4.49 -32.28 8.34
N ARG A 152 -4.45 -32.03 7.03
CA ARG A 152 -3.25 -31.66 6.29
C ARG A 152 -3.19 -30.14 6.13
N LEU A 153 -2.18 -29.55 6.75
CA LEU A 153 -1.84 -28.14 6.64
C LEU A 153 -0.95 -27.93 5.41
N LEU A 154 -1.41 -27.10 4.48
CA LEU A 154 -0.68 -26.62 3.31
C LEU A 154 -0.36 -25.13 3.49
N ARG A 155 0.35 -24.48 2.56
CA ARG A 155 0.69 -23.05 2.74
C ARG A 155 -0.53 -22.12 2.77
N THR A 156 -1.55 -22.44 1.98
CA THR A 156 -2.73 -21.58 1.77
C THR A 156 -4.04 -22.26 2.09
N LYS A 157 -4.00 -23.52 2.55
CA LYS A 157 -5.18 -24.36 2.75
C LYS A 157 -5.01 -25.28 3.93
N MET A 158 -6.12 -25.56 4.60
CA MET A 158 -6.25 -26.61 5.60
C MET A 158 -7.20 -27.67 5.04
N GLU A 159 -6.67 -28.84 4.73
CA GLU A 159 -7.43 -29.96 4.18
C GLU A 159 -7.80 -30.93 5.29
N ILE A 160 -9.07 -31.30 5.38
CA ILE A 160 -9.55 -32.30 6.32
C ILE A 160 -9.56 -33.64 5.58
N LEU A 161 -8.86 -34.64 6.11
CA LEU A 161 -8.61 -35.89 5.41
C LEU A 161 -9.69 -36.95 5.69
N ASN A 162 -9.95 -37.78 4.68
CA ASN A 162 -10.77 -38.97 4.84
C ASN A 162 -10.05 -40.00 5.71
N PRO A 163 -10.70 -40.57 6.75
CA PRO A 163 -10.08 -41.56 7.62
C PRO A 163 -9.42 -42.69 6.82
N GLY A 164 -8.14 -42.96 7.12
CA GLY A 164 -7.38 -44.06 6.51
C GLY A 164 -6.95 -43.83 5.06
N THR A 165 -7.10 -42.63 4.50
CA THR A 165 -6.67 -42.31 3.13
C THR A 165 -5.90 -40.97 3.07
N ALA A 166 -5.19 -40.72 1.97
CA ALA A 166 -4.51 -39.44 1.72
C ALA A 166 -5.41 -38.37 1.05
N GLY A 167 -6.68 -38.70 0.79
CA GLY A 167 -7.64 -37.83 0.10
C GLY A 167 -8.29 -36.81 1.06
N ALA A 168 -8.40 -35.56 0.61
CA ALA A 168 -9.12 -34.52 1.34
C ALA A 168 -10.64 -34.65 1.09
N PHE A 169 -11.45 -34.62 2.15
CA PHE A 169 -12.91 -34.54 2.03
C PHE A 169 -13.41 -33.10 1.99
N ALA A 170 -12.67 -32.18 2.61
CA ALA A 170 -12.98 -30.76 2.64
C ALA A 170 -11.69 -29.94 2.70
N SER A 171 -11.77 -28.68 2.27
CA SER A 171 -10.66 -27.74 2.31
C SER A 171 -11.15 -26.39 2.82
N ASN A 172 -10.36 -25.77 3.67
CA ASN A 172 -10.60 -24.45 4.24
C ASN A 172 -9.47 -23.53 3.81
N ASP A 173 -9.78 -22.26 3.55
CA ASP A 173 -8.75 -21.28 3.23
C ASP A 173 -7.93 -20.96 4.48
N MET A 174 -6.63 -20.81 4.27
CA MET A 174 -5.70 -20.58 5.36
C MET A 174 -4.62 -19.58 4.95
N ALA A 175 -4.17 -18.77 5.92
CA ALA A 175 -3.04 -17.87 5.75
C ALA A 175 -2.11 -17.97 6.96
N VAL A 176 -0.80 -17.94 6.70
CA VAL A 176 0.20 -17.82 7.76
C VAL A 176 0.15 -16.40 8.30
N ALA A 177 -0.31 -16.22 9.55
CA ALA A 177 -0.26 -14.92 10.20
C ALA A 177 1.13 -14.62 10.78
N GLN A 178 1.76 -15.64 11.33
CA GLN A 178 3.11 -15.63 11.90
C GLN A 178 3.60 -17.08 12.09
N PRO A 179 4.91 -17.33 12.33
CA PRO A 179 5.48 -18.69 12.34
C PRO A 179 4.74 -19.71 13.23
N GLY A 180 4.18 -19.27 14.36
CA GLY A 180 3.42 -20.11 15.30
C GLY A 180 1.89 -19.94 15.25
N ALA A 181 1.33 -19.19 14.30
CA ALA A 181 -0.11 -19.00 14.20
C ALA A 181 -0.61 -18.95 12.76
N LEU A 182 -1.61 -19.78 12.45
CA LEU A 182 -2.25 -19.84 11.13
C LEU A 182 -3.70 -19.40 11.27
N THR A 183 -4.10 -18.43 10.46
CA THR A 183 -5.49 -18.02 10.31
C THR A 183 -6.19 -19.02 9.41
N VAL A 184 -7.34 -19.53 9.84
CA VAL A 184 -8.21 -20.40 9.06
C VAL A 184 -9.59 -19.76 8.94
N VAL A 185 -10.16 -19.82 7.74
CA VAL A 185 -11.53 -19.41 7.44
C VAL A 185 -12.33 -20.65 7.06
N LEU A 186 -13.42 -20.91 7.78
CA LEU A 186 -14.33 -22.02 7.49
C LEU A 186 -15.40 -21.61 6.47
N PRO A 187 -15.96 -22.56 5.68
CA PRO A 187 -17.07 -22.30 4.77
C PRO A 187 -18.30 -21.67 5.42
N SER A 188 -18.48 -21.87 6.74
CA SER A 188 -19.56 -21.25 7.53
C SER A 188 -19.35 -19.75 7.81
N GLY A 189 -18.21 -19.18 7.41
CA GLY A 189 -17.80 -17.82 7.77
C GLY A 189 -17.19 -17.71 9.17
N GLN A 190 -17.08 -18.82 9.91
CA GLN A 190 -16.35 -18.83 11.18
C GLN A 190 -14.84 -18.70 10.96
N HIS A 191 -14.19 -18.00 11.89
CA HIS A 191 -12.77 -17.77 11.86
C HIS A 191 -12.09 -18.51 13.00
N GLY A 192 -10.81 -18.82 12.82
CA GLY A 192 -10.00 -19.22 13.94
C GLY A 192 -8.52 -19.22 13.64
N CYS A 193 -7.78 -19.60 14.66
CA CYS A 193 -6.33 -19.65 14.67
C CYS A 193 -5.88 -21.05 15.09
N LEU A 194 -5.07 -21.70 14.26
CA LEU A 194 -4.21 -22.80 14.72
C LEU A 194 -2.98 -22.17 15.37
N ALA A 195 -2.91 -22.23 16.70
CA ALA A 195 -1.79 -21.78 17.50
C ALA A 195 -0.91 -22.98 17.86
N PHE A 196 0.32 -23.02 17.35
CA PHE A 196 1.27 -24.08 17.68
C PHE A 196 1.85 -23.87 19.07
N SER A 197 1.92 -24.94 19.85
CA SER A 197 2.57 -24.91 21.15
C SER A 197 4.08 -24.74 20.96
N ARG A 198 4.68 -23.91 21.80
CA ARG A 198 6.14 -23.75 21.85
C ARG A 198 6.82 -24.80 22.73
N THR A 199 6.04 -25.52 23.52
CA THR A 199 6.52 -26.42 24.58
C THR A 199 6.17 -27.89 24.32
N ALA A 200 5.22 -28.18 23.43
CA ALA A 200 4.78 -29.54 23.10
C ALA A 200 4.58 -29.75 21.59
N PRO A 201 4.67 -30.99 21.08
CA PRO A 201 4.41 -31.33 19.68
C PRO A 201 2.90 -31.34 19.38
N GLY A 202 2.36 -30.15 19.19
CA GLY A 202 0.92 -29.93 19.00
C GLY A 202 0.55 -28.46 19.12
N GLY A 203 -0.70 -28.20 19.49
CA GLY A 203 -1.19 -26.85 19.66
C GLY A 203 -2.70 -26.82 19.89
N ARG A 204 -3.29 -25.65 19.64
CA ARG A 204 -4.73 -25.42 19.80
C ARG A 204 -5.33 -24.84 18.53
N TRP A 205 -6.47 -25.37 18.15
CA TRP A 205 -7.42 -24.71 17.28
C TRP A 205 -8.32 -23.83 18.15
N ILE A 206 -8.18 -22.51 18.00
CA ILE A 206 -8.95 -21.51 18.73
C ILE A 206 -9.92 -20.88 17.74
N TYR A 207 -11.22 -20.97 17.98
CA TYR A 207 -12.22 -20.52 17.01
C TYR A 207 -13.32 -19.67 17.62
N GLY A 208 -13.85 -18.78 16.78
CA GLY A 208 -14.95 -17.92 17.16
C GLY A 208 -15.40 -17.02 16.02
N PRO A 209 -16.30 -16.06 16.33
CA PRO A 209 -16.89 -15.19 15.32
C PRO A 209 -15.89 -14.22 14.71
N ASN A 210 -14.87 -13.78 15.47
CA ASN A 210 -13.94 -12.75 15.03
C ASN A 210 -12.50 -13.08 15.41
N MET A 211 -11.58 -12.58 14.58
CA MET A 211 -10.14 -12.59 14.80
C MET A 211 -9.59 -11.18 14.54
N PHE A 212 -8.49 -10.81 15.19
CA PHE A 212 -7.90 -9.50 15.08
C PHE A 212 -6.38 -9.61 15.15
N PHE A 213 -5.70 -8.52 14.86
CA PHE A 213 -4.25 -8.43 14.82
C PHE A 213 -3.80 -7.20 15.59
N GLY A 214 -2.85 -7.42 16.48
CA GLY A 214 -2.17 -6.36 17.21
C GLY A 214 -0.74 -6.17 16.73
N MET A 215 -0.24 -4.94 16.74
CA MET A 215 1.15 -4.64 16.40
C MET A 215 1.71 -3.50 17.26
N ARG A 216 2.96 -3.66 17.68
CA ARG A 216 3.74 -2.63 18.37
C ARG A 216 4.26 -1.64 17.35
N LEU A 217 3.78 -0.41 17.44
CA LEU A 217 4.22 0.69 16.58
C LEU A 217 5.20 1.61 17.30
N SER A 218 6.08 2.24 16.52
CA SER A 218 6.98 3.30 17.00
C SER A 218 6.25 4.59 17.32
N ALA A 219 5.10 4.84 16.67
CA ALA A 219 4.23 5.98 16.91
C ALA A 219 2.76 5.56 16.87
N PRO A 220 1.88 6.18 17.68
CA PRO A 220 0.44 5.95 17.60
C PRO A 220 -0.09 6.29 16.22
N VAL A 221 -1.06 5.51 15.72
CA VAL A 221 -1.75 5.79 14.46
C VAL A 221 -3.15 6.29 14.78
N ASN A 222 -3.51 7.45 14.22
CA ASN A 222 -4.86 7.94 14.32
C ASN A 222 -5.72 7.33 13.21
N PHE A 223 -6.49 6.31 13.56
CA PHE A 223 -7.46 5.69 12.66
C PHE A 223 -8.74 6.53 12.65
N VAL A 224 -8.93 7.33 11.60
CA VAL A 224 -10.18 8.08 11.41
C VAL A 224 -11.18 7.19 10.69
N VAL A 225 -12.09 6.59 11.45
CA VAL A 225 -13.20 5.74 10.96
C VAL A 225 -14.43 6.63 10.73
N GLY A 226 -15.32 6.26 9.78
CA GLY A 226 -16.59 6.96 9.55
C GLY A 226 -16.71 7.76 8.24
N ARG A 227 -15.76 7.60 7.30
CA ARG A 227 -15.86 8.12 5.93
C ARG A 227 -16.04 7.03 4.87
N ASP A 228 -16.18 5.78 5.31
CA ASP A 228 -16.18 4.60 4.44
C ASP A 228 -17.54 3.92 4.40
N LYS A 229 -17.79 3.16 3.32
CA LYS A 229 -18.96 2.27 3.17
C LYS A 229 -18.88 1.03 4.07
N PHE A 230 -17.73 0.80 4.67
CA PHE A 230 -17.49 -0.23 5.65
C PHE A 230 -17.73 0.37 7.04
N GLU A 231 -18.40 -0.39 7.88
CA GLU A 231 -18.62 0.01 9.27
C GLU A 231 -17.52 -0.59 10.15
N GLU A 232 -17.42 -0.05 11.35
CA GLU A 232 -16.72 -0.65 12.48
C GLU A 232 -15.34 -1.30 12.18
N ASP A 233 -15.20 -2.59 12.46
CA ASP A 233 -13.96 -3.35 12.42
C ASP A 233 -13.42 -3.53 11.00
N GLU A 234 -14.29 -3.60 9.98
CA GLU A 234 -13.88 -3.72 8.58
C GLU A 234 -13.14 -2.47 8.10
N ALA A 235 -13.71 -1.29 8.41
CA ALA A 235 -13.08 -0.01 8.08
C ALA A 235 -11.74 0.16 8.80
N ARG A 236 -11.69 -0.17 10.10
CA ARG A 236 -10.45 -0.10 10.87
C ARG A 236 -9.40 -1.09 10.35
N SER A 237 -9.80 -2.28 9.97
CA SER A 237 -8.93 -3.31 9.39
C SER A 237 -8.32 -2.90 8.05
N LEU A 238 -9.10 -2.24 7.18
CA LEU A 238 -8.60 -1.68 5.93
C LEU A 238 -7.50 -0.64 6.14
N LEU A 239 -7.67 0.24 7.13
CA LEU A 239 -6.63 1.20 7.50
C LEU A 239 -5.43 0.50 8.14
N PHE A 240 -5.66 -0.57 8.89
CA PHE A 240 -4.60 -1.35 9.53
C PHE A 240 -3.68 -2.05 8.51
N LEU A 241 -4.21 -2.44 7.35
CA LEU A 241 -3.38 -2.95 6.24
C LEU A 241 -2.29 -1.95 5.79
N GLU A 242 -2.57 -0.65 5.80
CA GLU A 242 -1.58 0.37 5.45
C GLU A 242 -0.44 0.43 6.47
N VAL A 243 -0.79 0.25 7.75
CA VAL A 243 0.18 0.19 8.84
C VAL A 243 1.04 -1.06 8.68
N LEU A 244 0.43 -2.23 8.44
CA LEU A 244 1.15 -3.48 8.20
C LEU A 244 2.10 -3.37 7.00
N ALA A 245 1.69 -2.68 5.94
CA ALA A 245 2.53 -2.45 4.78
C ALA A 245 3.74 -1.56 5.08
N ARG A 246 3.55 -0.47 5.83
CA ARG A 246 4.64 0.41 6.25
C ARG A 246 5.66 -0.32 7.13
N GLU A 247 5.18 -1.15 8.04
CA GLU A 247 6.02 -1.98 8.93
C GLU A 247 6.55 -3.25 8.24
N LYS A 248 6.24 -3.46 6.95
CA LYS A 248 6.65 -4.62 6.13
C LYS A 248 6.26 -5.98 6.75
N ARG A 249 5.10 -6.04 7.42
CA ARG A 249 4.56 -7.26 8.05
C ARG A 249 3.65 -8.00 7.09
N TRP A 250 4.24 -8.59 6.04
CA TRP A 250 3.50 -9.16 4.91
C TRP A 250 2.69 -10.41 5.21
N ASP A 251 3.13 -11.25 6.15
CA ASP A 251 2.39 -12.45 6.56
C ASP A 251 1.08 -12.05 7.27
N VAL A 252 1.17 -11.15 8.24
CA VAL A 252 0.02 -10.57 8.94
C VAL A 252 -0.90 -9.81 7.98
N PHE A 253 -0.33 -9.08 7.00
CA PHE A 253 -1.09 -8.41 5.95
C PHE A 253 -1.94 -9.41 5.16
N ALA A 254 -1.34 -10.53 4.70
CA ALA A 254 -2.05 -11.54 3.92
C ALA A 254 -3.13 -12.26 4.75
N ALA A 255 -2.86 -12.51 6.04
CA ALA A 255 -3.84 -13.11 6.94
C ALA A 255 -5.04 -12.18 7.19
N LEU A 256 -4.80 -10.88 7.41
CA LEU A 256 -5.87 -9.89 7.54
C LEU A 256 -6.67 -9.71 6.24
N GLU A 257 -6.00 -9.75 5.08
CA GLU A 257 -6.65 -9.70 3.77
C GLU A 257 -7.61 -10.88 3.55
N LEU A 258 -7.18 -12.11 3.89
CA LEU A 258 -8.04 -13.30 3.82
C LEU A 258 -9.23 -13.15 4.77
N GLN A 259 -8.96 -12.70 5.99
CA GLN A 259 -10.00 -12.54 7.00
C GLN A 259 -11.05 -11.48 6.60
N LEU A 260 -10.62 -10.33 6.08
CA LEU A 260 -11.51 -9.26 5.66
C LEU A 260 -12.47 -9.71 4.54
N GLN A 261 -11.96 -10.49 3.57
CA GLN A 261 -12.80 -11.07 2.52
C GLN A 261 -13.91 -11.92 3.12
N ALA A 262 -13.55 -12.80 4.05
CA ALA A 262 -14.50 -13.69 4.70
C ALA A 262 -15.51 -12.96 5.60
N ILE A 263 -15.09 -11.96 6.38
CA ILE A 263 -16.00 -11.14 7.20
C ILE A 263 -17.00 -10.41 6.31
N VAL A 264 -16.53 -9.74 5.26
CA VAL A 264 -17.39 -8.97 4.36
C VAL A 264 -18.36 -9.89 3.61
N GLN A 265 -17.89 -11.06 3.18
CA GLN A 265 -18.74 -12.07 2.54
C GLN A 265 -19.81 -12.61 3.50
N ALA A 266 -19.47 -12.90 4.75
CA ALA A 266 -20.42 -13.38 5.76
C ALA A 266 -21.44 -12.31 6.16
N LYS A 267 -21.01 -11.05 6.32
CA LYS A 267 -21.87 -9.94 6.79
C LYS A 267 -22.76 -9.37 5.70
N TYR A 268 -22.24 -9.18 4.48
CA TYR A 268 -22.97 -8.52 3.39
C TYR A 268 -23.43 -9.48 2.29
N GLY A 269 -22.82 -10.67 2.19
CA GLY A 269 -23.13 -11.68 1.18
C GLY A 269 -22.16 -11.70 -0.01
N GLU A 270 -22.08 -12.86 -0.68
CA GLU A 270 -21.20 -13.13 -1.83
C GLU A 270 -21.49 -12.30 -3.09
N THR A 271 -22.70 -11.74 -3.20
CA THR A 271 -23.11 -10.92 -4.35
C THR A 271 -23.17 -9.44 -4.01
N SER A 272 -22.78 -9.05 -2.80
CA SER A 272 -22.90 -7.68 -2.30
C SER A 272 -21.97 -6.69 -3.02
N ALA A 273 -22.35 -5.41 -3.03
CA ALA A 273 -21.51 -4.36 -3.58
C ALA A 273 -20.27 -4.13 -2.69
N GLN A 274 -20.43 -4.33 -1.38
CA GLN A 274 -19.39 -4.21 -0.37
C GLN A 274 -18.23 -5.17 -0.64
N LEU A 275 -18.51 -6.40 -1.11
CA LEU A 275 -17.44 -7.33 -1.49
C LEU A 275 -16.64 -6.84 -2.70
N GLY A 276 -17.32 -6.28 -3.71
CA GLY A 276 -16.64 -5.65 -4.86
C GLY A 276 -15.78 -4.43 -4.46
N ASP A 277 -16.34 -3.57 -3.60
CA ASP A 277 -15.62 -2.41 -3.04
C ASP A 277 -14.40 -2.86 -2.19
N LEU A 278 -14.52 -3.98 -1.47
CA LEU A 278 -13.41 -4.54 -0.69
C LEU A 278 -12.26 -4.93 -1.61
N TYR A 279 -12.53 -5.63 -2.72
CA TYR A 279 -11.48 -6.00 -3.67
C TYR A 279 -10.74 -4.77 -4.20
N LEU A 280 -11.43 -3.67 -4.50
CA LEU A 280 -10.77 -2.41 -4.91
C LEU A 280 -9.91 -1.81 -3.79
N ARG A 281 -10.36 -1.86 -2.53
CA ARG A 281 -9.59 -1.38 -1.37
C ARG A 281 -8.34 -2.22 -1.15
N LEU A 282 -8.46 -3.55 -1.22
CA LEU A 282 -7.33 -4.49 -1.12
C LEU A 282 -6.33 -4.28 -2.26
N ALA A 283 -6.82 -4.08 -3.48
CA ALA A 283 -5.96 -3.70 -4.61
C ALA A 283 -5.16 -2.42 -4.31
N GLY A 284 -5.82 -1.37 -3.83
CA GLY A 284 -5.16 -0.12 -3.46
C GLY A 284 -4.12 -0.29 -2.35
N ALA A 285 -4.41 -1.11 -1.33
CA ALA A 285 -3.46 -1.42 -0.27
C ALA A 285 -2.23 -2.18 -0.80
N ARG A 286 -2.44 -3.16 -1.70
CA ARG A 286 -1.36 -3.88 -2.39
C ARG A 286 -0.50 -2.97 -3.28
N ASP A 287 -1.11 -2.01 -3.98
CA ASP A 287 -0.40 -1.04 -4.81
C ASP A 287 0.53 -0.16 -3.96
N ARG A 288 0.00 0.39 -2.86
CA ARG A 288 0.79 1.19 -1.89
C ARG A 288 1.91 0.37 -1.23
N ALA A 289 1.70 -0.92 -1.05
CA ALA A 289 2.70 -1.85 -0.55
C ALA A 289 3.75 -2.29 -1.60
N GLY A 290 3.55 -1.93 -2.87
CA GLY A 290 4.45 -2.30 -3.99
C GLY A 290 4.18 -3.67 -4.61
N PHE A 291 3.11 -4.37 -4.20
CA PHE A 291 2.69 -5.67 -4.77
C PHE A 291 1.77 -5.48 -5.98
N LYS A 292 2.33 -4.99 -7.07
CA LYS A 292 1.57 -4.67 -8.28
C LYS A 292 0.82 -5.86 -8.89
N PRO A 293 1.41 -7.06 -9.03
CA PRO A 293 0.68 -8.20 -9.61
C PRO A 293 -0.53 -8.62 -8.78
N GLU A 294 -0.42 -8.62 -7.46
CA GLU A 294 -1.52 -8.91 -6.53
C GLU A 294 -2.59 -7.82 -6.59
N SER A 295 -2.15 -6.57 -6.69
CA SER A 295 -3.03 -5.41 -6.86
C SER A 295 -3.88 -5.52 -8.14
N GLU A 296 -3.28 -5.93 -9.26
CA GLU A 296 -3.98 -6.18 -10.52
C GLU A 296 -5.01 -7.31 -10.38
N LYS A 297 -4.64 -8.44 -9.75
CA LYS A 297 -5.55 -9.58 -9.50
C LYS A 297 -6.81 -9.15 -8.73
N PHE A 298 -6.67 -8.30 -7.71
CA PHE A 298 -7.83 -7.82 -6.97
C PHE A 298 -8.71 -6.86 -7.78
N ARG A 299 -8.14 -6.01 -8.64
CA ARG A 299 -8.96 -5.19 -9.55
C ARG A 299 -9.72 -6.05 -10.54
N LEU A 300 -9.07 -7.09 -11.08
CA LEU A 300 -9.73 -8.05 -11.95
C LEU A 300 -10.88 -8.77 -11.23
N LYS A 301 -10.66 -9.27 -10.01
CA LYS A 301 -11.73 -9.84 -9.18
C LYS A 301 -12.89 -8.87 -8.96
N ALA A 302 -12.61 -7.59 -8.71
CA ALA A 302 -13.64 -6.57 -8.56
C ALA A 302 -14.46 -6.38 -9.86
N THR A 303 -13.79 -6.34 -11.00
CA THR A 303 -14.44 -6.25 -12.32
C THR A 303 -15.32 -7.48 -12.60
N GLU A 304 -14.79 -8.69 -12.42
CA GLU A 304 -15.52 -9.95 -12.62
C GLU A 304 -16.73 -10.04 -11.68
N HIS A 305 -16.55 -9.65 -10.42
CA HIS A 305 -17.63 -9.59 -9.44
C HIS A 305 -18.74 -8.64 -9.86
N ALA A 306 -18.38 -7.45 -10.35
CA ALA A 306 -19.36 -6.46 -10.78
C ALA A 306 -20.13 -6.89 -12.03
N GLN A 307 -19.44 -7.46 -13.02
CA GLN A 307 -20.06 -7.98 -14.25
C GLN A 307 -21.01 -9.15 -13.96
N LYS A 308 -20.63 -10.05 -13.05
CA LYS A 308 -21.43 -11.23 -12.69
C LYS A 308 -22.68 -10.85 -11.89
N ASN A 309 -22.54 -9.99 -10.89
CA ASN A 309 -23.58 -9.77 -9.88
C ASN A 309 -24.43 -8.51 -10.14
N PHE A 310 -23.97 -7.59 -10.99
CA PHE A 310 -24.70 -6.37 -11.34
C PHE A 310 -24.78 -6.16 -12.86
N PRO A 311 -25.27 -7.14 -13.65
CA PRO A 311 -25.24 -7.11 -15.12
C PRO A 311 -25.99 -5.93 -15.77
N ASP A 312 -26.94 -5.33 -15.05
CA ASP A 312 -27.74 -4.21 -15.53
C ASP A 312 -27.31 -2.84 -14.95
N ASP A 313 -26.41 -2.82 -13.96
CA ASP A 313 -25.88 -1.58 -13.36
C ASP A 313 -24.56 -1.19 -14.03
N GLY A 314 -24.67 -0.42 -15.10
CA GLY A 314 -23.51 0.05 -15.87
C GLY A 314 -22.52 0.87 -15.03
N MET A 315 -22.98 1.57 -13.99
CA MET A 315 -22.10 2.37 -13.13
C MET A 315 -21.25 1.47 -12.24
N ARG A 316 -21.88 0.47 -11.59
CA ARG A 316 -21.18 -0.52 -10.76
C ARG A 316 -20.21 -1.38 -11.53
N GLN A 317 -20.49 -1.67 -12.81
CA GLN A 317 -19.53 -2.36 -13.68
C GLN A 317 -18.37 -1.47 -14.10
N SER A 318 -18.65 -0.21 -14.46
CA SER A 318 -17.64 0.65 -15.07
C SER A 318 -16.56 1.09 -14.08
N LEU A 319 -16.90 1.34 -12.80
CA LEU A 319 -15.93 1.79 -11.80
C LEU A 319 -14.73 0.83 -11.60
N PRO A 320 -14.92 -0.48 -11.32
CA PRO A 320 -13.80 -1.41 -11.19
C PRO A 320 -13.04 -1.60 -12.50
N SER A 321 -13.71 -1.60 -13.66
CA SER A 321 -13.03 -1.65 -14.97
C SER A 321 -12.15 -0.42 -15.21
N ILE A 322 -12.61 0.79 -14.88
CA ILE A 322 -11.77 2.00 -14.92
C ILE A 322 -10.54 1.85 -14.02
N ALA A 323 -10.72 1.33 -12.80
CA ALA A 323 -9.61 1.13 -11.89
C ALA A 323 -8.59 0.13 -12.44
N LEU A 324 -9.05 -0.95 -13.09
CA LEU A 324 -8.19 -1.93 -13.76
C LEU A 324 -7.45 -1.31 -14.94
N VAL A 325 -8.14 -0.59 -15.83
CA VAL A 325 -7.54 0.14 -16.96
C VAL A 325 -6.45 1.09 -16.48
N MET A 326 -6.71 1.88 -15.45
CA MET A 326 -5.72 2.78 -14.87
C MET A 326 -4.47 2.03 -14.40
N GLN A 327 -4.61 0.85 -13.80
CA GLN A 327 -3.47 0.03 -13.38
C GLN A 327 -2.68 -0.50 -14.57
N LEU A 328 -3.38 -1.09 -15.56
CA LEU A 328 -2.76 -1.62 -16.77
C LEU A 328 -1.96 -0.53 -17.50
N MET A 329 -2.49 0.69 -17.58
CA MET A 329 -1.79 1.86 -18.14
C MET A 329 -0.55 2.25 -17.33
N LYS A 330 -0.64 2.27 -15.99
CA LYS A 330 0.51 2.52 -15.09
C LYS A 330 1.59 1.44 -15.17
N ASP A 331 1.23 0.22 -15.56
CA ASP A 331 2.18 -0.87 -15.74
C ASP A 331 2.68 -1.01 -17.18
N GLY A 332 2.20 -0.17 -18.10
CA GLY A 332 2.61 -0.14 -19.51
C GLY A 332 1.93 -1.20 -20.38
N LYS A 333 0.89 -1.87 -19.87
CA LYS A 333 0.10 -2.91 -20.56
C LYS A 333 -1.01 -2.27 -21.42
N ILE A 334 -0.62 -1.46 -22.39
CA ILE A 334 -1.54 -0.62 -23.18
C ILE A 334 -2.58 -1.45 -23.96
N GLU A 335 -2.18 -2.60 -24.50
CA GLU A 335 -3.07 -3.48 -25.26
C GLU A 335 -4.13 -4.16 -24.40
N GLU A 336 -3.76 -4.59 -23.19
CA GLU A 336 -4.71 -5.13 -22.21
C GLU A 336 -5.68 -4.04 -21.75
N ALA A 337 -5.18 -2.82 -21.50
CA ALA A 337 -6.00 -1.67 -21.15
C ALA A 337 -7.02 -1.33 -22.26
N ARG A 338 -6.60 -1.35 -23.54
CA ARG A 338 -7.49 -1.17 -24.69
C ARG A 338 -8.57 -2.25 -24.74
N THR A 339 -8.17 -3.51 -24.56
CA THR A 339 -9.11 -4.64 -24.56
C THR A 339 -10.19 -4.48 -23.49
N GLU A 340 -9.79 -4.05 -22.29
CA GLU A 340 -10.74 -3.79 -21.21
C GLU A 340 -11.67 -2.60 -21.51
N LEU A 341 -11.14 -1.50 -22.08
CA LEU A 341 -11.97 -0.38 -22.54
C LEU A 341 -12.99 -0.80 -23.61
N THR A 342 -12.62 -1.66 -24.55
CA THR A 342 -13.57 -2.16 -25.56
C THR A 342 -14.74 -2.92 -24.92
N LYS A 343 -14.49 -3.72 -23.87
CA LYS A 343 -15.57 -4.39 -23.13
C LYS A 343 -16.52 -3.39 -22.48
N MET A 344 -16.02 -2.23 -22.07
CA MET A 344 -16.81 -1.18 -21.42
C MET A 344 -17.73 -0.41 -22.37
N GLU A 345 -17.53 -0.42 -23.69
CA GLU A 345 -18.29 0.40 -24.63
C GLU A 345 -19.82 0.23 -24.49
N GLY A 346 -20.28 -1.02 -24.31
CA GLY A 346 -21.69 -1.33 -24.09
C GLY A 346 -22.24 -0.90 -22.72
N MET A 347 -21.38 -0.70 -21.72
CA MET A 347 -21.76 -0.20 -20.39
C MET A 347 -21.84 1.32 -20.37
N ILE A 348 -20.90 1.97 -21.06
CA ILE A 348 -20.77 3.43 -21.13
C ILE A 348 -21.93 4.05 -21.89
N SER A 349 -22.44 3.41 -22.94
CA SER A 349 -23.61 3.88 -23.70
C SER A 349 -24.90 3.95 -22.86
N LYS A 350 -24.94 3.28 -21.71
CA LYS A 350 -26.07 3.29 -20.77
C LYS A 350 -25.94 4.39 -19.70
N GLN A 351 -24.83 5.13 -19.67
CA GLN A 351 -24.60 6.18 -18.68
C GLN A 351 -25.24 7.50 -19.11
N GLU A 352 -25.63 8.32 -18.14
CA GLU A 352 -26.06 9.71 -18.39
C GLU A 352 -24.89 10.53 -18.97
N ALA A 353 -25.21 11.49 -19.84
CA ALA A 353 -24.22 12.21 -20.65
C ALA A 353 -23.22 13.05 -19.82
N ASP A 354 -23.56 13.34 -18.57
CA ASP A 354 -22.80 14.07 -17.56
C ASP A 354 -22.12 13.16 -16.52
N SER A 355 -22.23 11.83 -16.66
CA SER A 355 -21.55 10.89 -15.79
C SER A 355 -20.02 11.08 -15.82
N PRO A 356 -19.34 11.24 -14.66
CA PRO A 356 -17.88 11.35 -14.58
C PRO A 356 -17.13 10.15 -15.20
N ILE A 357 -17.80 9.00 -15.28
CA ILE A 357 -17.25 7.78 -15.88
C ILE A 357 -17.03 7.97 -17.39
N ILE A 358 -17.88 8.73 -18.09
CA ILE A 358 -17.72 9.01 -19.53
C ILE A 358 -16.41 9.77 -19.77
N TYR A 359 -16.12 10.77 -18.92
CA TYR A 359 -14.86 11.51 -18.98
C TYR A 359 -13.66 10.55 -18.79
N LEU A 360 -13.67 9.73 -17.74
CA LEU A 360 -12.58 8.80 -17.46
C LEU A 360 -12.39 7.79 -18.61
N PHE A 361 -13.48 7.26 -19.13
CA PHE A 361 -13.47 6.35 -20.27
C PHE A 361 -12.82 6.98 -21.51
N LEU A 362 -13.29 8.16 -21.92
CA LEU A 362 -12.75 8.88 -23.08
C LEU A 362 -11.28 9.27 -22.88
N ARG A 363 -10.92 9.71 -21.67
CA ARG A 363 -9.54 10.00 -21.30
C ARG A 363 -8.66 8.76 -21.48
N PHE A 364 -9.04 7.61 -20.94
CA PHE A 364 -8.24 6.39 -21.07
C PHE A 364 -8.20 5.84 -22.49
N GLN A 365 -9.27 5.99 -23.29
CA GLN A 365 -9.20 5.71 -24.72
C GLN A 365 -8.13 6.56 -25.41
N GLY A 366 -8.07 7.86 -25.07
CA GLY A 366 -7.04 8.77 -25.57
C GLY A 366 -5.63 8.37 -25.14
N GLU A 367 -5.43 8.02 -23.88
CA GLU A 367 -4.13 7.56 -23.38
C GLU A 367 -3.70 6.24 -24.03
N CYS A 368 -4.62 5.30 -24.27
CA CYS A 368 -4.35 4.06 -25.00
C CYS A 368 -3.95 4.32 -26.45
N ALA A 369 -4.73 5.13 -27.18
CA ALA A 369 -4.42 5.51 -28.56
C ALA A 369 -3.05 6.20 -28.64
N PHE A 370 -2.73 7.07 -27.67
CA PHE A 370 -1.42 7.71 -27.58
C PHE A 370 -0.30 6.68 -27.37
N GLY A 371 -0.49 5.72 -26.46
CA GLY A 371 0.48 4.65 -26.20
C GLY A 371 0.72 3.75 -27.41
N LEU A 372 -0.31 3.55 -28.23
CA LEU A 372 -0.26 2.85 -29.52
C LEU A 372 0.24 3.73 -30.67
N ARG A 373 0.65 4.97 -30.38
CA ARG A 373 1.16 5.97 -31.34
C ARG A 373 0.14 6.43 -32.38
N ASP A 374 -1.15 6.22 -32.14
CA ASP A 374 -2.23 6.86 -32.89
C ASP A 374 -2.58 8.21 -32.25
N TYR A 375 -1.70 9.20 -32.47
CA TYR A 375 -1.85 10.51 -31.86
C TYR A 375 -3.06 11.29 -32.39
N ALA A 376 -3.53 10.99 -33.60
CA ALA A 376 -4.72 11.61 -34.18
C ALA A 376 -5.98 11.14 -33.46
N GLN A 377 -6.12 9.83 -33.27
CA GLN A 377 -7.22 9.26 -32.49
C GLN A 377 -7.13 9.70 -31.02
N ALA A 378 -5.93 9.71 -30.43
CA ALA A 378 -5.72 10.20 -29.07
C ALA A 378 -6.25 11.64 -28.89
N THR A 379 -5.88 12.53 -29.81
CA THR A 379 -6.36 13.93 -29.83
C THR A 379 -7.88 13.99 -29.87
N SER A 380 -8.53 13.23 -30.75
CA SER A 380 -9.99 13.21 -30.84
C SER A 380 -10.66 12.75 -29.54
N HIS A 381 -10.11 11.72 -28.88
CA HIS A 381 -10.64 11.25 -27.60
C HIS A 381 -10.46 12.29 -26.48
N PHE A 382 -9.31 12.96 -26.40
CA PHE A 382 -9.08 14.02 -25.41
C PHE A 382 -9.97 15.24 -25.63
N GLU A 383 -10.23 15.64 -26.89
CA GLU A 383 -11.19 16.70 -27.22
C GLU A 383 -12.61 16.31 -26.80
N LYS A 384 -13.04 15.06 -27.06
CA LYS A 384 -14.33 14.55 -26.60
C LYS A 384 -14.42 14.50 -25.07
N ALA A 385 -13.35 14.10 -24.38
CA ALA A 385 -13.29 14.09 -22.93
C ALA A 385 -13.49 15.50 -22.36
N LEU A 386 -12.83 16.51 -22.94
CA LEU A 386 -12.99 17.93 -22.58
C LEU A 386 -14.40 18.46 -22.84
N ALA A 387 -15.06 17.98 -23.88
CA ALA A 387 -16.43 18.38 -24.23
C ALA A 387 -17.53 17.64 -23.44
N SER A 388 -17.17 16.62 -22.65
CA SER A 388 -18.12 15.79 -21.90
C SER A 388 -18.90 16.60 -20.85
N GLY A 389 -20.15 16.20 -20.57
CA GLY A 389 -21.02 16.87 -19.60
C GLY A 389 -20.47 16.89 -18.18
N ALA A 390 -19.67 15.88 -17.81
CA ALA A 390 -19.01 15.76 -16.52
C ALA A 390 -18.05 16.92 -16.21
N LEU A 391 -17.52 17.57 -17.25
CA LEU A 391 -16.65 18.74 -17.13
C LEU A 391 -17.41 20.05 -17.37
N LYS A 392 -18.72 20.10 -17.12
CA LYS A 392 -19.53 21.33 -17.24
C LYS A 392 -19.87 21.99 -15.90
N ASP A 393 -19.68 21.33 -14.74
CA ASP A 393 -19.93 21.96 -13.43
C ASP A 393 -18.80 22.96 -13.06
N PRO A 394 -19.07 24.28 -12.97
CA PRO A 394 -18.07 25.30 -12.64
C PRO A 394 -17.39 25.13 -11.27
N LYS A 395 -17.97 24.36 -10.34
CA LYS A 395 -17.43 24.12 -8.99
C LYS A 395 -16.47 22.93 -8.93
N GLU A 396 -16.61 21.95 -9.84
CA GLU A 396 -15.79 20.72 -9.87
C GLU A 396 -14.76 20.68 -11.01
N THR A 397 -14.89 21.53 -12.03
CA THR A 397 -14.12 21.55 -13.31
C THR A 397 -12.66 22.00 -13.26
N SER A 398 -11.98 21.82 -12.15
CA SER A 398 -10.69 22.46 -11.94
C SER A 398 -9.50 21.55 -12.29
N ARG A 399 -9.48 20.32 -11.76
CA ARG A 399 -8.33 19.42 -11.91
C ARG A 399 -8.41 18.51 -13.14
N ASP A 400 -9.53 17.85 -13.33
CA ASP A 400 -9.68 16.86 -14.42
C ASP A 400 -9.62 17.52 -15.80
N THR A 401 -10.11 18.75 -15.91
CA THR A 401 -9.93 19.59 -17.11
C THR A 401 -8.46 19.98 -17.31
N CYS A 402 -7.72 20.33 -16.25
CA CYS A 402 -6.28 20.60 -16.35
C CYS A 402 -5.50 19.36 -16.81
N GLU A 403 -5.86 18.18 -16.31
CA GLU A 403 -5.23 16.92 -16.69
C GLU A 403 -5.54 16.56 -18.15
N ALA A 404 -6.80 16.69 -18.57
CA ALA A 404 -7.18 16.45 -19.95
C ALA A 404 -6.51 17.41 -20.93
N LEU A 405 -6.38 18.70 -20.56
CA LEU A 405 -5.61 19.67 -21.33
C LEU A 405 -4.13 19.27 -21.42
N LYS A 406 -3.52 18.76 -20.34
CA LYS A 406 -2.14 18.25 -20.38
C LYS A 406 -1.98 17.13 -21.40
N LEU A 407 -2.88 16.16 -21.38
CA LEU A 407 -2.87 15.02 -22.29
C LEU A 407 -3.09 15.45 -23.75
N LEU A 408 -3.98 16.43 -23.98
CA LEU A 408 -4.20 17.04 -25.29
C LEU A 408 -2.97 17.81 -25.80
N ILE A 409 -2.28 18.54 -24.92
CA ILE A 409 -1.01 19.20 -25.26
C ILE A 409 0.01 18.16 -25.71
N SER A 410 0.17 17.05 -24.96
CA SER A 410 1.05 15.95 -25.36
C SER A 410 0.72 15.43 -26.77
N SER A 411 -0.56 15.21 -27.11
CA SER A 411 -0.96 14.69 -28.42
C SER A 411 -0.76 15.69 -29.56
N HIS A 412 -1.08 16.97 -29.37
CA HIS A 412 -0.79 18.01 -30.35
C HIS A 412 0.71 18.19 -30.60
N VAL A 413 1.52 18.19 -29.54
CA VAL A 413 2.98 18.28 -29.65
C VAL A 413 3.56 17.06 -30.38
N ALA A 414 3.03 15.86 -30.15
CA ALA A 414 3.43 14.65 -30.85
C ALA A 414 3.07 14.68 -32.34
N LEU A 415 1.95 15.31 -32.71
CA LEU A 415 1.52 15.54 -34.10
C LEU A 415 2.23 16.72 -34.79
N GLY A 416 3.06 17.49 -34.08
CA GLY A 416 3.67 18.72 -34.62
C GLY A 416 2.69 19.90 -34.74
N LYS A 417 1.48 19.80 -34.17
CA LYS A 417 0.46 20.85 -34.12
C LYS A 417 0.77 21.87 -33.00
N LEU A 418 1.88 22.60 -33.16
CA LEU A 418 2.43 23.45 -32.08
C LEU A 418 1.53 24.64 -31.74
N LYS A 419 0.77 25.16 -32.70
CA LYS A 419 -0.17 26.26 -32.46
C LYS A 419 -1.30 25.80 -31.54
N GLU A 420 -1.94 24.67 -31.88
CA GLU A 420 -3.02 24.07 -31.11
C GLU A 420 -2.54 23.65 -29.71
N ALA A 421 -1.33 23.10 -29.61
CA ALA A 421 -0.69 22.83 -28.33
C ALA A 421 -0.50 24.11 -27.48
N SER A 422 -0.02 25.20 -28.08
CA SER A 422 0.17 26.48 -27.40
C SER A 422 -1.17 27.09 -26.93
N ASP A 423 -2.22 26.98 -27.74
CA ASP A 423 -3.56 27.43 -27.37
C ASP A 423 -4.11 26.63 -26.17
N ALA A 424 -3.89 25.31 -26.16
CA ALA A 424 -4.25 24.45 -25.03
C ALA A 424 -3.43 24.76 -23.76
N CYS A 425 -2.12 25.05 -23.90
CA CYS A 425 -1.27 25.52 -22.79
C CYS A 425 -1.82 26.82 -22.17
N THR A 426 -2.28 27.75 -23.01
CA THR A 426 -2.86 29.03 -22.58
C THR A 426 -4.14 28.80 -21.77
N LYS A 427 -5.07 27.99 -22.31
CA LYS A 427 -6.31 27.61 -21.61
C LYS A 427 -6.04 26.95 -20.26
N ARG A 428 -5.04 26.06 -20.19
CA ARG A 428 -4.64 25.39 -18.93
C ARG A 428 -4.09 26.41 -17.92
N ALA A 429 -3.26 27.36 -18.35
CA ALA A 429 -2.73 28.41 -17.47
C ALA A 429 -3.82 29.35 -16.93
N GLU A 430 -4.81 29.72 -17.76
CA GLU A 430 -5.97 30.51 -17.35
C GLU A 430 -6.84 29.78 -16.32
N LEU A 431 -7.08 28.48 -16.55
CA LEU A 431 -7.82 27.64 -15.59
C LEU A 431 -7.07 27.53 -14.27
N ALA A 432 -5.78 27.21 -14.30
CA ALA A 432 -4.90 27.16 -13.14
C ALA A 432 -4.93 28.46 -12.32
N THR A 433 -4.89 29.61 -12.99
CA THR A 433 -4.96 30.92 -12.34
C THR A 433 -6.30 31.14 -11.62
N ARG A 434 -7.42 30.77 -12.25
CA ARG A 434 -8.76 30.85 -11.64
C ARG A 434 -8.88 29.93 -10.40
N MET A 435 -8.31 28.73 -10.46
CA MET A 435 -8.28 27.80 -9.33
C MET A 435 -7.51 28.35 -8.13
N GLN A 436 -6.37 28.99 -8.41
CA GLN A 436 -5.56 29.58 -7.35
C GLN A 436 -6.29 30.74 -6.65
N GLN A 437 -7.08 31.52 -7.39
CA GLN A 437 -7.87 32.61 -6.85
C GLN A 437 -9.07 32.15 -6.02
N SER A 438 -9.65 30.97 -6.31
CA SER A 438 -10.83 30.45 -5.61
C SER A 438 -10.54 29.73 -4.28
N SER A 439 -9.31 29.79 -3.76
CA SER A 439 -8.89 29.14 -2.51
C SER A 439 -9.09 27.61 -2.47
N LEU A 440 -9.33 26.97 -3.62
CA LEU A 440 -9.18 25.53 -3.75
C LEU A 440 -7.70 25.24 -3.51
N ILE A 441 -7.38 24.56 -2.39
CA ILE A 441 -6.03 24.28 -1.88
C ILE A 441 -5.31 23.24 -2.76
N LEU A 442 -5.27 23.48 -4.06
CA LEU A 442 -4.58 22.67 -5.03
C LEU A 442 -3.75 23.65 -5.85
N TYR A 443 -2.49 23.79 -5.48
CA TYR A 443 -1.51 24.46 -6.32
C TYR A 443 -1.56 23.76 -7.69
N PRO A 444 -1.98 24.44 -8.78
CA PRO A 444 -1.90 23.85 -10.09
C PRO A 444 -0.43 23.50 -10.35
N GLU A 445 -0.21 22.36 -10.99
CA GLU A 445 1.09 21.75 -11.28
C GLU A 445 1.93 22.67 -12.18
N THR A 446 2.50 23.74 -11.62
CA THR A 446 3.31 24.75 -12.33
C THR A 446 4.50 24.13 -13.04
N ARG A 447 5.06 23.06 -12.48
CA ARG A 447 6.07 22.21 -13.12
C ARG A 447 5.56 21.63 -14.44
N GLU A 448 4.39 21.02 -14.42
CA GLU A 448 3.80 20.45 -15.65
C GLU A 448 3.42 21.55 -16.64
N GLN A 449 2.99 22.72 -16.15
CA GLN A 449 2.74 23.88 -17.00
C GLN A 449 4.03 24.38 -17.66
N ALA A 450 5.14 24.45 -16.92
CA ALA A 450 6.44 24.84 -17.46
C ALA A 450 6.92 23.85 -18.52
N LEU A 451 6.74 22.54 -18.31
CA LEU A 451 7.04 21.51 -19.30
C LEU A 451 6.17 21.63 -20.55
N ALA A 452 4.89 21.95 -20.39
CA ALA A 452 3.98 22.19 -21.52
C ALA A 452 4.42 23.42 -22.35
N TRP A 453 4.79 24.52 -21.70
CA TRP A 453 5.34 25.70 -22.38
C TRP A 453 6.66 25.42 -23.10
N ALA A 454 7.57 24.71 -22.43
CA ALA A 454 8.84 24.29 -23.00
C ALA A 454 8.65 23.41 -24.24
N ALA A 455 7.67 22.50 -24.22
CA ALA A 455 7.41 21.59 -25.33
C ALA A 455 6.93 22.29 -26.62
N VAL A 456 6.33 23.47 -26.50
CA VAL A 456 5.92 24.33 -27.62
C VAL A 456 6.92 25.45 -27.93
N GLY A 457 8.09 25.46 -27.26
CA GLY A 457 9.16 26.44 -27.49
C GLY A 457 8.93 27.81 -26.85
N ARG A 458 7.94 27.95 -25.95
CA ARG A 458 7.66 29.19 -25.22
C ARG A 458 8.48 29.24 -23.92
N TRP A 459 9.79 29.42 -24.07
CA TRP A 459 10.75 29.31 -22.97
C TRP A 459 10.56 30.36 -21.87
N ASP A 460 10.26 31.61 -22.22
CA ASP A 460 10.06 32.67 -21.24
C ASP A 460 8.82 32.42 -20.37
N ASP A 461 7.72 31.92 -20.95
CA ASP A 461 6.52 31.53 -20.20
C ASP A 461 6.79 30.30 -19.31
N ALA A 462 7.62 29.36 -19.78
CA ALA A 462 8.04 28.22 -18.99
C ALA A 462 8.85 28.64 -17.76
N ILE A 463 9.80 29.56 -17.93
CA ILE A 463 10.60 30.14 -16.83
C ILE A 463 9.70 30.94 -15.87
N ALA A 464 8.80 31.78 -16.41
CA ALA A 464 7.86 32.55 -15.60
C ALA A 464 6.94 31.66 -14.73
N SER A 465 6.56 30.48 -15.24
CA SER A 465 5.77 29.50 -14.48
C SER A 465 6.51 28.94 -13.26
N MET A 466 7.85 29.00 -13.25
CA MET A 466 8.70 28.56 -12.14
C MET A 466 8.96 29.65 -11.09
N ALA A 467 8.63 30.92 -11.37
CA ALA A 467 8.97 32.08 -10.53
C ALA A 467 8.21 32.17 -9.19
N ASN A 468 7.41 31.16 -8.81
CA ASN A 468 6.67 31.16 -7.55
C ASN A 468 7.61 30.86 -6.35
N PRO A 469 7.77 31.79 -5.39
CA PRO A 469 8.73 31.64 -4.28
C PRO A 469 8.45 30.44 -3.37
N LYS A 470 7.19 29.96 -3.30
CA LYS A 470 6.84 28.78 -2.48
C LYS A 470 7.35 27.47 -3.10
N LEU A 471 7.60 27.45 -4.42
CA LEU A 471 8.02 26.27 -5.17
C LEU A 471 9.52 26.15 -5.35
N GLN A 472 10.23 27.29 -5.40
CA GLN A 472 11.70 27.33 -5.45
C GLN A 472 12.38 26.74 -4.20
N LYS A 473 11.63 26.45 -3.13
CA LYS A 473 12.15 25.77 -1.94
C LYS A 473 12.49 24.29 -2.18
N ARG A 474 12.06 23.71 -3.30
CA ARG A 474 12.29 22.30 -3.60
C ARG A 474 13.44 22.13 -4.61
N PRO A 475 14.49 21.36 -4.29
CA PRO A 475 15.64 21.17 -5.17
C PRO A 475 15.28 20.69 -6.59
N GLU A 476 14.26 19.84 -6.74
CA GLU A 476 13.82 19.32 -8.04
C GLU A 476 13.24 20.41 -8.97
N ASN A 477 12.61 21.44 -8.40
CA ASN A 477 12.10 22.57 -9.18
C ASN A 477 13.24 23.48 -9.64
N THR A 478 14.25 23.68 -8.80
CA THR A 478 15.46 24.41 -9.15
C THR A 478 16.25 23.69 -10.26
N ALA A 479 16.31 22.35 -10.21
CA ALA A 479 16.91 21.55 -11.27
C ALA A 479 16.16 21.76 -12.60
N LEU A 480 14.82 21.70 -12.60
CA LEU A 480 14.02 21.98 -13.79
C LEU A 480 14.23 23.41 -14.32
N GLU A 481 14.23 24.42 -13.45
CA GLU A 481 14.48 25.82 -13.81
C GLU A 481 15.84 26.00 -14.52
N CYS A 482 16.89 25.34 -14.00
CA CYS A 482 18.19 25.29 -14.65
C CYS A 482 18.11 24.76 -16.09
N LEU A 483 17.37 23.67 -16.31
CA LEU A 483 17.22 23.10 -17.65
C LEU A 483 16.43 24.04 -18.58
N LEU A 484 15.41 24.74 -18.05
CA LEU A 484 14.63 25.71 -18.82
C LEU A 484 15.51 26.88 -19.27
N LEU A 485 16.29 27.46 -18.35
CA LEU A 485 17.26 28.53 -18.66
C LEU A 485 18.27 28.08 -19.71
N TRP A 486 18.78 26.84 -19.59
CA TRP A 486 19.72 26.27 -20.54
C TRP A 486 19.14 26.20 -21.96
N ASN A 487 17.92 25.67 -22.11
CA ASN A 487 17.27 25.54 -23.41
C ASN A 487 16.78 26.88 -23.97
N ALA A 488 16.51 27.88 -23.12
CA ALA A 488 16.22 29.25 -23.51
C ALA A 488 17.45 30.02 -24.04
N GLY A 489 18.65 29.43 -24.00
CA GLY A 489 19.90 30.07 -24.39
C GLY A 489 20.56 30.91 -23.28
N LYS A 490 19.98 30.99 -22.08
CA LYS A 490 20.54 31.66 -20.89
C LYS A 490 21.58 30.77 -20.21
N LYS A 491 22.62 30.37 -20.96
CA LYS A 491 23.58 29.32 -20.57
C LYS A 491 24.38 29.66 -19.30
N ASP A 492 24.78 30.92 -19.14
CA ASP A 492 25.56 31.35 -17.97
C ASP A 492 24.73 31.36 -16.68
N GLU A 493 23.47 31.79 -16.76
CA GLU A 493 22.52 31.72 -15.64
C GLU A 493 22.22 30.27 -15.26
N ALA A 494 21.98 29.42 -16.27
CA ALA A 494 21.77 27.99 -16.06
C ALA A 494 22.98 27.33 -15.38
N ARG A 495 24.21 27.63 -15.83
CA ARG A 495 25.44 27.09 -15.23
C ARG A 495 25.62 27.54 -13.79
N LYS A 496 25.38 28.82 -13.48
CA LYS A 496 25.42 29.34 -12.11
C LYS A 496 24.40 28.63 -11.21
N LEU A 497 23.16 28.44 -11.71
CA LEU A 497 22.12 27.75 -10.97
C LEU A 497 22.47 26.28 -10.75
N ALA A 498 22.98 25.60 -11.78
CA ALA A 498 23.42 24.20 -11.72
C ALA A 498 24.49 23.97 -10.65
N MET A 499 25.49 24.85 -10.57
CA MET A 499 26.56 24.79 -9.56
C MET A 499 26.06 25.03 -8.13
N SER A 500 24.89 25.67 -7.96
CA SER A 500 24.28 25.91 -6.65
C SER A 500 23.40 24.76 -6.14
N LEU A 501 23.09 23.78 -7.00
CA LEU A 501 22.24 22.65 -6.62
C LEU A 501 22.97 21.75 -5.62
N GLN A 502 22.37 21.57 -4.45
CA GLN A 502 22.86 20.61 -3.48
C GLN A 502 22.58 19.18 -3.93
N PRO A 503 23.50 18.23 -3.68
CA PRO A 503 23.25 16.82 -3.96
C PRO A 503 22.08 16.32 -3.12
N VAL A 504 21.06 15.78 -3.79
CA VAL A 504 19.90 15.15 -3.15
C VAL A 504 20.15 13.64 -3.09
N THR A 505 19.99 13.03 -1.92
CA THR A 505 20.04 11.57 -1.78
C THR A 505 18.79 10.92 -2.34
N GLY A 506 18.96 10.07 -3.36
CA GLY A 506 17.92 9.16 -3.86
C GLY A 506 16.77 9.77 -4.68
N PRO A 507 17.00 10.71 -5.62
CA PRO A 507 15.94 11.11 -6.54
C PRO A 507 15.51 9.90 -7.40
N VAL A 508 14.21 9.80 -7.71
CA VAL A 508 13.61 8.68 -8.46
C VAL A 508 12.90 9.21 -9.69
N GLY A 509 12.87 8.40 -10.76
CA GLY A 509 12.16 8.73 -11.99
C GLY A 509 12.63 10.05 -12.64
N ALA A 510 11.65 10.88 -13.04
CA ALA A 510 11.85 12.14 -13.75
C ALA A 510 12.82 13.11 -13.05
N ASP A 511 12.82 13.13 -11.72
CA ASP A 511 13.67 14.04 -10.94
C ASP A 511 15.14 13.66 -11.03
N ALA A 512 15.44 12.35 -11.00
CA ALA A 512 16.80 11.85 -11.18
C ALA A 512 17.38 12.30 -12.53
N MET A 513 16.54 12.27 -13.57
CA MET A 513 16.94 12.75 -14.89
C MET A 513 17.25 14.25 -14.88
N TYR A 514 16.45 15.08 -14.21
CA TYR A 514 16.70 16.52 -14.14
C TYR A 514 17.98 16.86 -13.37
N PHE A 515 18.25 16.19 -12.26
CA PHE A 515 19.52 16.36 -11.53
C PHE A 515 20.73 15.92 -12.33
N ALA A 516 20.63 14.81 -13.08
CA ALA A 516 21.72 14.36 -13.95
C ALA A 516 22.01 15.37 -15.07
N LEU A 517 20.97 15.93 -15.69
CA LEU A 517 21.12 16.97 -16.71
C LEU A 517 21.69 18.26 -16.14
N ALA A 518 21.22 18.71 -14.98
CA ALA A 518 21.77 19.90 -14.33
C ALA A 518 23.23 19.67 -13.92
N SER A 519 23.59 18.48 -13.44
CA SER A 519 24.98 18.11 -13.16
C SER A 519 25.85 18.14 -14.41
N ALA A 520 25.32 17.73 -15.56
CA ALA A 520 26.01 17.84 -16.84
C ALA A 520 26.19 19.29 -17.31
N ILE A 521 25.24 20.18 -17.00
CA ILE A 521 25.36 21.63 -17.26
C ILE A 521 26.45 22.28 -16.39
N ALA A 522 26.57 21.83 -15.12
CA ALA A 522 27.59 22.30 -14.19
C ALA A 522 29.00 21.78 -14.54
N ASP A 523 29.11 20.67 -15.28
CA ASP A 523 30.38 20.03 -15.59
C ASP A 523 31.24 20.90 -16.52
N THR A 524 32.33 21.43 -15.96
CA THR A 524 33.34 22.19 -16.71
C THR A 524 34.45 21.31 -17.27
N SER A 525 34.37 19.98 -17.10
CA SER A 525 35.39 19.05 -17.58
C SER A 525 35.40 18.97 -19.11
N PRO A 526 36.58 18.98 -19.76
CA PRO A 526 36.69 18.77 -21.20
C PRO A 526 36.23 17.37 -21.64
N THR A 527 36.19 16.38 -20.74
CA THR A 527 35.76 15.01 -21.06
C THR A 527 34.24 14.82 -21.07
N LYS A 528 33.45 15.83 -20.65
CA LYS A 528 31.98 15.78 -20.53
C LYS A 528 31.45 14.51 -19.85
N THR A 529 32.14 14.05 -18.81
CA THR A 529 31.82 12.78 -18.13
C THR A 529 30.37 12.77 -17.62
N LYS A 530 29.89 13.90 -17.10
CA LYS A 530 28.51 14.00 -16.60
C LYS A 530 27.44 13.97 -17.69
N ALA A 531 27.73 14.48 -18.89
CA ALA A 531 26.81 14.35 -20.02
C ALA A 531 26.65 12.88 -20.45
N LYS A 532 27.74 12.10 -20.43
CA LYS A 532 27.70 10.65 -20.70
C LYS A 532 26.91 9.90 -19.62
N GLU A 533 27.13 10.19 -18.35
CA GLU A 533 26.34 9.62 -17.24
C GLU A 533 24.84 9.92 -17.39
N ALA A 534 24.47 11.15 -17.79
CA ALA A 534 23.08 11.52 -18.05
C ALA A 534 22.49 10.73 -19.24
N GLN A 535 23.27 10.48 -20.30
CA GLN A 535 22.84 9.66 -21.44
C GLN A 535 22.64 8.19 -21.06
N GLU A 536 23.49 7.64 -20.19
CA GLU A 536 23.32 6.29 -19.65
C GLU A 536 22.09 6.20 -18.75
N LEU A 537 21.85 7.20 -17.91
CA LEU A 537 20.65 7.29 -17.07
C LEU A 537 19.37 7.37 -17.91
N TRP A 538 19.37 8.19 -18.97
CA TRP A 538 18.25 8.29 -19.92
C TRP A 538 17.89 6.93 -20.51
N THR A 539 18.89 6.14 -20.91
CA THR A 539 18.68 4.82 -21.49
C THR A 539 17.94 3.88 -20.52
N LYS A 540 18.19 4.00 -19.21
CA LYS A 540 17.45 3.26 -18.17
C LYS A 540 16.06 3.84 -17.93
N HIS A 541 15.94 5.17 -17.89
CA HIS A 541 14.72 5.88 -17.55
C HIS A 541 13.64 5.82 -18.64
N VAL A 542 14.03 5.70 -19.92
CA VAL A 542 13.09 5.58 -21.05
C VAL A 542 12.11 4.42 -20.89
N GLU A 543 12.55 3.29 -20.34
CA GLU A 543 11.66 2.14 -20.11
C GLU A 543 10.59 2.42 -19.06
N GLU A 544 10.89 3.28 -18.07
CA GLU A 544 9.91 3.72 -17.08
C GLU A 544 8.91 4.72 -17.70
N LEU A 545 9.39 5.61 -18.58
CA LEU A 545 8.54 6.61 -19.25
C LEU A 545 7.54 5.97 -20.24
N LYS A 546 7.78 4.74 -20.69
CA LYS A 546 6.80 3.96 -21.47
C LYS A 546 5.55 3.60 -20.67
N LYS A 547 5.63 3.60 -19.33
CA LYS A 547 4.47 3.45 -18.45
C LYS A 547 3.74 4.79 -18.40
N GLY A 548 2.43 4.84 -18.70
CA GLY A 548 1.71 6.12 -18.80
C GLY A 548 2.28 7.07 -19.87
N PRO A 549 2.39 6.66 -21.15
CA PRO A 549 3.16 7.37 -22.17
C PRO A 549 2.65 8.79 -22.45
N ALA A 550 1.33 9.02 -22.42
CA ALA A 550 0.76 10.35 -22.66
C ALA A 550 1.10 11.36 -21.55
N ALA A 551 1.07 10.92 -20.28
CA ALA A 551 1.41 11.74 -19.12
C ALA A 551 2.92 12.05 -19.06
N ASN A 552 3.75 11.09 -19.46
CA ASN A 552 5.20 11.19 -19.40
C ASN A 552 5.84 11.84 -20.64
N TYR A 553 5.07 12.06 -21.71
CA TYR A 553 5.60 12.53 -22.99
C TYR A 553 6.30 13.90 -22.90
N LEU A 554 5.72 14.87 -22.20
CA LEU A 554 6.32 16.21 -22.06
C LEU A 554 7.64 16.16 -21.30
N HIS A 555 7.71 15.35 -20.24
CA HIS A 555 8.96 15.11 -19.51
C HIS A 555 10.00 14.47 -20.45
N ALA A 556 9.63 13.40 -21.15
CA ALA A 556 10.52 12.68 -22.05
C ALA A 556 11.08 13.60 -23.15
N ARG A 557 10.21 14.37 -23.80
CA ARG A 557 10.58 15.32 -24.85
C ARG A 557 11.52 16.40 -24.32
N PHE A 558 11.22 16.98 -23.16
CA PHE A 558 12.04 18.02 -22.56
C PHE A 558 13.44 17.52 -22.16
N SER A 559 13.51 16.35 -21.52
CA SER A 559 14.78 15.70 -21.19
C SER A 559 15.60 15.41 -22.44
N GLN A 560 14.97 14.93 -23.52
CA GLN A 560 15.65 14.65 -24.79
C GLN A 560 16.16 15.93 -25.49
N ILE A 561 15.38 17.02 -25.47
CA ILE A 561 15.81 18.33 -26.00
C ILE A 561 17.06 18.80 -25.25
N THR A 562 17.04 18.70 -23.92
CA THR A 562 18.16 19.10 -23.08
C THR A 562 19.40 18.25 -23.35
N LEU A 563 19.27 16.92 -23.40
CA LEU A 563 20.38 16.00 -23.73
C LEU A 563 21.06 16.35 -25.05
N LYS A 564 20.29 16.65 -26.09
CA LYS A 564 20.83 17.03 -27.41
C LYS A 564 21.58 18.36 -27.40
N SER A 565 21.37 19.18 -26.39
CA SER A 565 21.96 20.52 -26.26
C SER A 565 23.19 20.57 -25.34
N LEU A 566 23.54 19.46 -24.68
CA LEU A 566 24.75 19.26 -23.88
C LEU A 566 25.92 18.88 -24.78
#